data_AF-A0A1F8Y2C3-F1
#
_entry.id   AF-A0A1F8Y2C3-F1
#
_cell.length_a   1.000
_cell.length_b   1.000
_cell.length_c   1.000
_cell.angle_alpha   90.00
_cell.angle_beta   90.00
_cell.angle_gamma   90.00
#
_symmetry.space_group_name_H-M   'P 1'
#
loop_
_entity.id
_entity.type
_entity.pdbx_description
1 polymer ?
#
loop_
_entity_poly.entity_id
_entity_poly.type
_entity_poly.pdbx_seq_one_letter_code
_entity_poly.pdbx_strand_id
1 'polypeptide(L)'
;MPKGPSWTVDVKSLSNQKLVELSLNLHGSEHREVVESLRRELVERIKAKGISNEEIVKRIASGVPRGRKLNDIAKAWAGILGLSPGEFKRIADAK
;
A
#
# COMPACT_ATOMS: atom_id res chain seq x y z
N MET A 1 1.91 -30.99 4.74
CA MET A 1 1.86 -29.74 5.53
C MET A 1 0.41 -29.28 5.60
N PRO A 2 -0.21 -29.12 6.78
CA PRO A 2 -1.54 -28.55 6.86
C PRO A 2 -1.43 -27.07 6.49
N LYS A 3 -2.19 -26.65 5.46
CA LYS A 3 -2.37 -25.24 5.13
C LYS A 3 -3.07 -24.60 6.34
N GLY A 4 -2.38 -23.68 7.03
CA GLY A 4 -3.02 -22.86 8.05
C GLY A 4 -4.29 -22.20 7.48
N PRO A 5 -5.28 -21.87 8.32
CA PRO A 5 -6.53 -21.32 7.83
C PRO A 5 -6.24 -20.10 6.96
N SER A 6 -6.60 -20.20 5.68
CA SER A 6 -6.62 -19.10 4.73
C SER A 6 -7.67 -18.10 5.23
N TRP A 7 -7.26 -17.17 6.09
CA TRP A 7 -8.08 -16.03 6.45
C TRP A 7 -8.20 -15.12 5.22
N THR A 8 -9.10 -15.48 4.32
CA THR A 8 -9.46 -14.66 3.17
C THR A 8 -10.35 -13.54 3.68
N VAL A 9 -9.75 -12.44 4.13
CA VAL A 9 -10.51 -11.22 4.42
C VAL A 9 -11.02 -10.70 3.09
N ASP A 10 -12.34 -10.68 2.90
CA ASP A 10 -12.95 -10.01 1.75
C ASP A 10 -12.78 -8.50 1.90
N VAL A 11 -11.69 -7.98 1.34
CA VAL A 11 -11.36 -6.55 1.41
C VAL A 11 -12.31 -5.69 0.56
N LYS A 12 -13.01 -6.28 -0.42
CA LYS A 12 -13.85 -5.53 -1.37
C LYS A 12 -15.15 -5.05 -0.74
N SER A 13 -15.73 -5.83 0.17
CA SER A 13 -16.94 -5.44 0.91
C SER A 13 -16.67 -4.42 2.01
N LEU A 14 -15.41 -4.15 2.36
CA LEU A 14 -15.05 -3.21 3.41
C LEU A 14 -15.26 -1.75 2.99
N SER A 15 -15.68 -0.91 3.92
CA SER A 15 -15.68 0.54 3.73
C SER A 15 -14.26 1.10 3.68
N ASN A 16 -14.07 2.29 3.08
CA ASN A 16 -12.75 2.93 3.03
C ASN A 16 -12.15 3.15 4.43
N GLN A 17 -12.99 3.54 5.39
CA GLN A 17 -12.56 3.72 6.78
C GLN A 17 -12.08 2.40 7.38
N LYS A 18 -12.82 1.30 7.14
CA LYS A 18 -12.43 -0.01 7.66
C LYS A 18 -11.15 -0.54 7.03
N LEU A 19 -10.92 -0.29 5.75
CA LEU A 19 -9.66 -0.61 5.07
C LEU A 19 -8.47 0.09 5.72
N VAL A 20 -8.62 1.38 6.04
CA VAL A 20 -7.57 2.17 6.72
C VAL A 20 -7.34 1.67 8.14
N GLU A 21 -8.41 1.48 8.93
CA GLU A 21 -8.32 0.95 10.30
C GLU A 21 -7.59 -0.39 10.34
N LEU A 22 -7.97 -1.35 9.49
CA LEU A 22 -7.33 -2.66 9.44
C LEU A 22 -5.89 -2.57 8.95
N SER A 23 -5.59 -1.70 7.97
CA SER A 23 -4.22 -1.52 7.51
C SER A 23 -3.30 -0.94 8.59
N LEU A 24 -3.83 -0.12 9.50
CA LEU A 24 -3.09 0.41 10.65
C LEU A 24 -2.92 -0.66 11.74
N ASN A 25 -4.00 -1.38 12.08
CA ASN A 25 -3.96 -2.40 13.12
C ASN A 25 -3.08 -3.60 12.76
N LEU A 26 -2.99 -3.94 11.47
CA LEU A 26 -2.17 -5.04 10.97
C LEU A 26 -0.75 -4.59 10.61
N HIS A 27 -0.41 -3.31 10.77
CA HIS A 27 0.92 -2.81 10.48
C HIS A 27 1.97 -3.47 11.40
N GLY A 28 2.97 -4.14 10.80
CA GLY A 28 3.99 -4.88 11.55
C GLY A 28 3.54 -6.27 12.04
N SER A 29 2.31 -6.69 11.73
CA SER A 29 1.86 -8.05 12.02
C SER A 29 2.45 -9.08 11.05
N GLU A 30 2.34 -10.36 11.40
CA GLU A 30 2.74 -11.48 10.54
C GLU A 30 1.81 -11.66 9.32
N HIS A 31 0.65 -11.01 9.30
CA HIS A 31 -0.37 -11.10 8.24
C HIS A 31 -0.06 -10.23 7.02
N ARG A 32 1.16 -10.37 6.46
CA ARG A 32 1.64 -9.54 5.33
C ARG A 32 0.73 -9.60 4.11
N GLU A 33 0.19 -10.77 3.79
CA GLU A 33 -0.70 -10.96 2.63
C GLU A 33 -2.02 -10.18 2.76
N VAL A 34 -2.58 -10.10 3.98
CA VAL A 34 -3.79 -9.31 4.26
C VAL A 34 -3.48 -7.82 4.13
N VAL A 35 -2.34 -7.38 4.68
CA VAL A 35 -1.88 -5.99 4.54
C VAL A 35 -1.69 -5.60 3.08
N GLU A 36 -1.08 -6.46 2.27
CA GLU A 36 -0.92 -6.21 0.83
C GLU A 36 -2.27 -6.14 0.10
N SER A 37 -3.22 -7.02 0.45
CA SER A 37 -4.57 -7.02 -0.13
C SER A 37 -5.33 -5.72 0.21
N LEU A 38 -5.25 -5.25 1.46
CA LEU A 38 -5.84 -3.98 1.90
C LEU A 38 -5.25 -2.79 1.14
N ARG A 39 -3.92 -2.75 0.99
CA ARG A 39 -3.24 -1.68 0.25
C ARG A 39 -3.60 -1.68 -1.23
N ARG A 40 -3.71 -2.86 -1.85
CA ARG A 40 -4.13 -3.01 -3.25
C ARG A 40 -5.54 -2.48 -3.45
N GLU A 41 -6.48 -2.90 -2.61
CA GLU A 41 -7.87 -2.42 -2.68
C GLU A 41 -7.95 -0.89 -2.52
N LEU A 42 -7.20 -0.32 -1.57
CA LEU A 42 -7.12 1.14 -1.40
C LEU A 42 -6.61 1.84 -2.66
N VAL A 43 -5.53 1.33 -3.26
CA VAL A 43 -4.97 1.89 -4.50
C VAL A 43 -5.96 1.76 -5.66
N GLU A 44 -6.61 0.61 -5.82
CA GLU A 44 -7.61 0.39 -6.88
C GLU A 44 -8.77 1.38 -6.76
N ARG A 45 -9.29 1.62 -5.54
CA ARG A 45 -10.34 2.61 -5.30
C ARG A 45 -9.90 4.04 -5.58
N ILE A 46 -8.65 4.38 -5.26
CA ILE A 46 -8.10 5.71 -5.53
C ILE A 46 -7.93 5.90 -7.04
N LYS A 47 -7.46 4.88 -7.76
CA LYS A 47 -7.33 4.90 -9.23
C LYS A 47 -8.69 4.95 -9.92
N ALA A 48 -9.71 4.28 -9.39
CA ALA A 48 -11.09 4.35 -9.90
C ALA A 48 -11.68 5.77 -9.80
N LYS A 49 -11.14 6.62 -8.92
CA LYS A 49 -11.48 8.06 -8.83
C LYS A 49 -10.67 8.94 -9.79
N GLY A 50 -9.86 8.35 -10.67
CA GLY A 50 -9.06 9.07 -11.66
C GLY A 50 -7.72 9.61 -11.12
N ILE A 51 -7.30 9.22 -9.93
CA ILE A 51 -6.01 9.66 -9.37
C ILE A 51 -4.87 8.85 -9.99
N SER A 52 -3.87 9.54 -10.50
CA SER A 52 -2.70 8.92 -11.14
C SER A 52 -1.80 8.22 -10.13
N ASN A 53 -1.02 7.24 -10.60
CA ASN A 53 0.01 6.59 -9.78
C ASN A 53 0.98 7.62 -9.18
N GLU A 54 1.34 8.66 -9.93
CA GLU A 54 2.27 9.70 -9.48
C GLU A 54 1.71 10.48 -8.29
N GLU A 55 0.45 10.90 -8.36
CA GLU A 55 -0.23 11.60 -7.28
C GLU A 55 -0.38 10.70 -6.04
N ILE A 56 -0.67 9.41 -6.24
CA ILE A 56 -0.72 8.43 -5.13
C ILE A 56 0.66 8.31 -4.46
N VAL A 57 1.74 8.20 -5.23
CA VAL A 57 3.10 8.14 -4.69
C VAL A 57 3.42 9.40 -3.89
N LYS A 58 3.14 10.59 -4.44
CA LYS A 58 3.37 11.87 -3.76
C LYS A 58 2.63 11.93 -2.42
N ARG A 59 1.38 11.46 -2.37
CA ARG A 59 0.61 11.39 -1.12
C ARG A 59 1.17 10.38 -0.11
N ILE A 60 1.56 9.18 -0.56
CA ILE A 60 2.13 8.14 0.32
C ILE A 60 3.48 8.58 0.88
N ALA A 61 4.33 9.20 0.06
CA ALA A 61 5.66 9.65 0.45
C ALA A 61 5.66 10.99 1.20
N SER A 62 4.53 11.69 1.24
CA SER A 62 4.41 12.98 1.94
C SER A 62 4.73 12.83 3.43
N GLY A 63 5.64 13.64 3.93
CA GLY A 63 6.08 13.60 5.33
C GLY A 63 6.98 12.40 5.70
N VAL A 64 7.31 11.53 4.75
CA VAL A 64 8.21 10.39 4.98
C VAL A 64 9.67 10.88 4.89
N PRO A 65 10.49 10.69 5.95
CA PRO A 65 11.91 11.03 5.88
C PRO A 65 12.63 10.25 4.78
N ARG A 66 13.50 10.94 4.05
CA ARG A 66 14.36 10.32 3.02
C ARG A 66 15.27 9.24 3.62
N GLY A 67 15.81 8.40 2.73
CA GLY A 67 16.72 7.32 3.10
C GLY A 67 15.98 6.02 3.42
N ARG A 68 16.26 5.41 4.58
CA ARG A 68 15.78 4.06 4.91
C ARG A 68 14.26 3.95 4.93
N LYS A 69 13.57 4.91 5.57
CA LYS A 69 12.10 4.91 5.67
C LYS A 69 11.43 5.01 4.30
N LEU A 70 11.87 5.93 3.45
CA LEU A 70 11.36 6.03 2.08
C LEU A 70 11.63 4.76 1.27
N ASN A 71 12.78 4.13 1.46
CA ASN A 71 13.11 2.87 0.78
C ASN A 71 12.21 1.71 1.22
N ASP A 72 11.88 1.63 2.51
CA ASP A 72 10.97 0.61 3.04
C ASP A 72 9.54 0.82 2.52
N ILE A 73 9.08 2.07 2.46
CA ILE A 73 7.79 2.43 1.85
C ILE A 73 7.80 2.11 0.35
N ALA A 74 8.86 2.46 -0.38
CA ALA A 74 8.97 2.14 -1.80
C ALA A 74 8.87 0.63 -2.05
N LYS A 75 9.54 -0.21 -1.25
CA LYS A 75 9.43 -1.67 -1.36
C LYS A 75 8.01 -2.17 -1.09
N ALA A 76 7.32 -1.56 -0.13
CA ALA A 76 5.98 -1.96 0.28
C ALA A 76 4.87 -1.55 -0.70
N TRP A 77 5.06 -0.45 -1.45
CA TRP A 77 4.00 0.16 -2.27
C TRP A 77 4.27 0.14 -3.77
N ALA A 78 5.54 0.10 -4.21
CA ALA A 78 5.86 0.19 -5.63
C ALA A 78 5.23 -0.96 -6.44
N GLY A 79 5.32 -2.19 -5.95
CA GLY A 79 4.71 -3.35 -6.61
C GLY A 79 3.18 -3.24 -6.76
N ILE A 80 2.51 -2.63 -5.77
CA ILE A 80 1.05 -2.41 -5.79
C ILE A 80 0.68 -1.38 -6.86
N LEU A 81 1.53 -0.38 -7.05
CA LEU A 81 1.34 0.67 -8.05
C LEU A 81 1.82 0.25 -9.46
N GLY A 82 2.41 -0.94 -9.61
CA GLY A 82 3.00 -1.40 -10.86
C GLY A 82 4.30 -0.65 -11.21
N LEU A 83 5.04 -0.21 -10.20
CA LEU A 83 6.30 0.53 -10.33
C LEU A 83 7.46 -0.27 -9.73
N SER A 84 8.68 0.03 -10.16
CA SER A 84 9.88 -0.36 -9.42
C SER A 84 10.08 0.52 -8.18
N PRO A 85 10.77 0.04 -7.12
CA PRO A 85 11.12 0.87 -5.97
C PRO A 85 11.96 2.10 -6.36
N GLY A 86 12.73 2.02 -7.45
CA GLY A 86 13.50 3.14 -8.00
C GLY A 86 12.60 4.23 -8.59
N GLU A 87 11.61 3.85 -9.40
CA GLU A 87 10.61 4.77 -9.96
C GLU A 87 9.78 5.44 -8.86
N PHE A 88 9.33 4.65 -7.88
CA PHE A 88 8.60 5.19 -6.73
C PHE A 88 9.38 6.30 -6.04
N LYS A 89 10.67 6.06 -5.72
CA LYS A 89 11.52 7.08 -5.09
C LYS A 89 11.72 8.30 -5.99
N ARG A 90 11.92 8.09 -7.28
CA ARG A 90 12.09 9.18 -8.26
C ARG A 90 10.87 10.11 -8.31
N ILE A 91 9.66 9.53 -8.31
CA ILE A 91 8.40 10.27 -8.27
C ILE A 91 8.23 10.98 -6.92
N ALA A 92 8.54 10.31 -5.81
CA ALA A 92 8.48 10.91 -4.48
C ALA A 92 9.42 12.10 -4.30
N ASP A 93 10.57 12.09 -4.98
CA ASP A 93 11.54 13.19 -4.95
C ASP A 93 11.25 14.29 -5.99
N ALA A 94 10.35 14.06 -6.95
CA ALA A 94 9.95 15.05 -7.94
C ALA A 94 9.03 16.09 -7.30
N LYS A 95 9.56 17.30 -7.10
CA LYS A 95 8.78 18.47 -6.66
C LYS A 95 7.78 18.87 -7.74
#